data_AF-A0A1I8AMM7-F1
#
_entry.id   AF-A0A1I8AMM7-F1
#
_cell.length_a   1.000
_cell.length_b   1.000
_cell.length_c   1.000
_cell.angle_alpha   90.00
_cell.angle_beta   90.00
_cell.angle_gamma   90.00
#
_symmetry.space_group_name_H-M   'P 1'
#
loop_
_entity.id
_entity.type
_entity.pdbx_description
1 polymer ?
#
loop_
_entity_poly.entity_id
_entity_poly.type
_entity_poly.pdbx_seq_one_letter_code
_entity_poly.pdbx_strand_id
1 'polypeptide(L)'
;LPKHKVTQEIADTRGIMMGEDCISPSRHSAFSTPIELMQFIAQLRELSGGKPVGFKFCLGHPWEFMGIAKAMLETGILPDFIVVDGKEGGTGAAPVEFTDHIGVPLREGLLFVHNTLVGLNLRDKIKLGASGKIVSAFDIASVLAIGADWANSARGFMFAIGC
;
A
#
# COMPACT_ATOMS: atom_id res chain seq x y z
N LEU A 1 2.81 6.46 16.57
CA LEU A 1 1.68 7.24 17.14
C LEU A 1 2.19 7.92 18.40
N PRO A 2 2.21 9.27 18.45
CA PRO A 2 2.70 10.00 19.62
C PRO A 2 1.94 9.66 20.90
N LYS A 3 2.65 9.57 22.03
CA LYS A 3 2.14 9.16 23.34
C LYS A 3 0.93 9.97 23.81
N HIS A 4 0.91 11.26 23.52
CA HIS A 4 -0.19 12.15 23.92
C HIS A 4 -1.50 11.87 23.15
N LYS A 5 -1.44 11.11 22.04
CA LYS A 5 -2.61 10.62 21.32
C LYS A 5 -3.06 9.22 21.77
N VAL A 6 -2.31 8.55 22.63
CA VAL A 6 -2.64 7.20 23.13
C VAL A 6 -3.59 7.35 24.32
N THR A 7 -4.88 7.33 24.02
CA THR A 7 -5.96 7.26 25.03
C THR A 7 -6.06 5.84 25.59
N GLN A 8 -6.81 5.67 26.68
CA GLN A 8 -7.09 4.34 27.25
C GLN A 8 -7.74 3.40 26.23
N GLU A 9 -8.74 3.90 25.49
CA GLU A 9 -9.39 3.15 24.41
C GLU A 9 -8.40 2.67 23.34
N ILE A 10 -7.46 3.53 22.92
CA ILE A 10 -6.43 3.17 21.94
C ILE A 10 -5.45 2.13 22.52
N ALA A 11 -5.06 2.30 23.78
CA ALA A 11 -4.18 1.37 24.48
C ALA A 11 -4.79 -0.04 24.55
N ASP A 12 -6.04 -0.13 25.00
CA ASP A 12 -6.78 -1.39 25.13
C ASP A 12 -6.98 -2.07 23.76
N THR A 13 -7.36 -1.30 22.74
CA THR A 13 -7.59 -1.82 21.38
C THR A 13 -6.31 -2.36 20.74
N ARG A 14 -5.17 -1.73 21.02
CA ARG A 14 -3.88 -2.07 20.38
C ARG A 14 -2.99 -2.97 21.22
N GLY A 15 -3.35 -3.25 22.47
CA GLY A 15 -2.52 -4.01 23.41
C GLY A 15 -1.20 -3.33 23.74
N ILE A 16 -1.21 -2.00 23.90
CA ILE A 16 -0.03 -1.18 24.21
C ILE A 16 -0.23 -0.40 25.51
N MET A 17 0.85 0.10 26.12
CA MET A 17 0.76 0.93 27.32
C MET A 17 0.44 2.39 27.00
N MET A 18 -0.33 3.04 27.88
CA MET A 18 -0.50 4.50 27.85
C MET A 18 0.79 5.22 28.24
N GLY A 19 0.96 6.46 27.75
CA GLY A 19 2.09 7.32 28.13
C GLY A 19 3.39 7.06 27.36
N GLU A 20 3.41 6.08 26.46
CA GLU A 20 4.54 5.74 25.60
C GLU A 20 4.23 5.98 24.12
N ASP A 21 5.28 6.31 23.35
CA ASP A 21 5.15 6.42 21.89
C ASP A 21 5.01 5.02 21.28
N CYS A 22 3.96 4.82 20.48
CA CYS A 22 3.79 3.57 19.75
C CYS A 22 4.51 3.66 18.40
N ILE A 23 5.75 3.17 18.33
CA ILE A 23 6.57 3.10 17.11
C ILE A 23 6.51 1.67 16.56
N SER A 24 5.92 1.50 15.38
CA SER A 24 5.88 0.20 14.71
C SER A 24 7.23 -0.14 14.06
N PRO A 25 7.65 -1.41 14.02
CA PRO A 25 8.80 -1.84 13.25
C PRO A 25 8.68 -1.46 11.77
N SER A 26 9.80 -1.17 11.11
CA SER A 26 9.84 -0.81 9.68
C SER A 26 9.66 -1.99 8.72
N ARG A 27 9.63 -3.22 9.24
CA ARG A 27 9.46 -4.46 8.48
C ARG A 27 8.43 -5.36 9.14
N HIS A 28 7.76 -6.18 8.33
CA HIS A 28 6.85 -7.20 8.84
C HIS A 28 7.64 -8.37 9.44
N SER A 29 7.17 -8.95 10.54
CA SER A 29 7.85 -10.09 11.18
C SER A 29 7.56 -11.43 10.53
N ALA A 30 6.48 -11.53 9.74
CA ALA A 30 6.04 -12.80 9.14
C ALA A 30 6.77 -13.18 7.84
N PHE A 31 7.50 -12.26 7.20
CA PHE A 31 8.24 -12.53 5.97
C PHE A 31 9.46 -11.61 5.85
N SER A 32 10.51 -12.11 5.21
CA SER A 32 11.76 -11.39 4.91
C SER A 32 12.11 -11.38 3.43
N THR A 33 11.42 -12.20 2.61
CA THR A 33 11.67 -12.30 1.17
C THR A 33 10.38 -12.14 0.35
N PRO A 34 10.47 -11.80 -0.95
CA PRO A 34 9.30 -11.73 -1.81
C PRO A 34 8.54 -13.06 -1.97
N ILE A 35 9.25 -14.20 -1.89
CA ILE A 35 8.62 -15.54 -1.89
C ILE A 35 7.81 -15.75 -0.62
N GLU A 36 8.38 -15.42 0.55
CA GLU A 36 7.67 -15.50 1.82
C GLU A 36 6.46 -14.54 1.87
N LEU A 37 6.55 -13.37 1.23
CA LEU A 37 5.39 -12.48 1.07
C LEU A 37 4.26 -13.17 0.28
N MET A 38 4.56 -13.90 -0.80
CA MET A 38 3.55 -14.65 -1.55
C MET A 38 2.92 -15.75 -0.69
N GLN A 39 3.74 -16.50 0.05
CA GLN A 39 3.26 -17.54 0.97
C GLN A 39 2.36 -16.94 2.07
N PHE A 40 2.74 -15.78 2.61
CA PHE A 40 1.94 -15.07 3.62
C PHE A 40 0.59 -14.61 3.05
N ILE A 41 0.56 -14.12 1.81
CA ILE A 41 -0.71 -13.77 1.12
C ILE A 41 -1.61 -14.99 0.97
N ALA A 42 -1.07 -16.14 0.58
CA ALA A 42 -1.85 -17.39 0.48
C ALA A 42 -2.40 -17.81 1.85
N GLN A 43 -1.58 -17.73 2.91
CA GLN A 43 -2.01 -18.03 4.27
C GLN A 43 -3.14 -17.11 4.74
N LEU A 44 -3.03 -15.79 4.50
CA LEU A 44 -4.09 -14.84 4.85
C LEU A 44 -5.40 -15.14 4.09
N ARG A 45 -5.31 -15.55 2.83
CA ARG A 45 -6.49 -15.91 2.03
C ARG A 45 -7.17 -17.14 2.61
N GLU A 46 -6.42 -18.15 3.02
CA GLU A 46 -6.95 -19.34 3.68
C GLU A 46 -7.60 -18.99 5.03
N LEU A 47 -6.88 -18.30 5.90
CA LEU A 47 -7.36 -17.92 7.24
C LEU A 47 -8.59 -17.02 7.22
N SER A 48 -8.75 -16.23 6.15
CA SER A 48 -9.90 -15.34 5.97
C SER A 48 -11.13 -16.02 5.35
N GLY A 49 -11.04 -17.31 4.99
CA GLY A 49 -12.10 -18.03 4.30
C GLY A 49 -12.27 -17.63 2.84
N GLY A 50 -11.17 -17.26 2.16
CA GLY A 50 -11.17 -16.93 0.73
C GLY A 50 -11.46 -15.47 0.40
N LYS A 51 -11.34 -14.54 1.37
CA LYS A 51 -11.48 -13.10 1.06
C LYS A 51 -10.33 -12.64 0.15
N PRO A 52 -10.55 -11.64 -0.73
CA PRO A 52 -9.48 -11.07 -1.53
C PRO A 52 -8.35 -10.51 -0.65
N VAL A 53 -7.12 -10.92 -0.94
CA VAL A 53 -5.92 -10.48 -0.22
C VAL A 53 -4.98 -9.80 -1.20
N GLY A 54 -4.55 -8.61 -0.83
CA GLY A 54 -3.59 -7.82 -1.57
C GLY A 54 -2.61 -7.14 -0.63
N PHE A 55 -1.70 -6.37 -1.21
CA PHE A 55 -0.80 -5.53 -0.43
C PHE A 55 -0.79 -4.10 -0.96
N LYS A 56 -0.27 -3.22 -0.13
CA LYS A 56 -0.18 -1.79 -0.39
C LYS A 56 1.28 -1.37 -0.25
N PHE A 57 1.77 -0.59 -1.20
CA PHE A 57 3.14 -0.09 -1.14
C PHE A 57 3.30 1.23 -1.89
N CYS A 58 4.34 2.00 -1.52
CA CYS A 58 4.85 3.07 -2.35
C CYS A 58 6.05 2.52 -3.12
N LEU A 59 6.12 2.77 -4.44
CA LEU A 59 7.25 2.30 -5.22
C LEU A 59 8.53 3.01 -4.76
N GLY A 60 9.49 2.21 -4.29
CA GLY A 60 10.85 2.62 -4.01
C GLY A 60 11.73 2.36 -5.22
N HIS A 61 12.64 1.41 -5.09
CA HIS A 61 13.48 1.02 -6.21
C HIS A 61 12.74 0.06 -7.16
N PRO A 62 12.79 0.28 -8.50
CA PRO A 62 12.05 -0.54 -9.46
C PRO A 62 12.29 -2.06 -9.33
N TRP A 63 13.53 -2.45 -9.00
CA TRP A 63 13.90 -3.85 -8.85
C TRP A 63 13.24 -4.55 -7.65
N GLU A 64 12.82 -3.81 -6.63
CA GLU A 64 12.12 -4.38 -5.47
C GLU A 64 10.75 -4.92 -5.90
N PHE A 65 10.00 -4.14 -6.67
CA PHE A 65 8.73 -4.61 -7.24
C PHE A 65 8.95 -5.73 -8.26
N MET A 66 9.99 -5.64 -9.09
CA MET A 66 10.35 -6.74 -10.00
C MET A 66 10.70 -8.02 -9.24
N GLY A 67 11.31 -7.93 -8.06
CA GLY A 67 11.58 -9.07 -7.18
C GLY A 67 10.30 -9.74 -6.68
N ILE A 68 9.29 -8.95 -6.30
CA ILE A 68 7.95 -9.46 -5.97
C ILE A 68 7.30 -10.10 -7.19
N ALA A 69 7.38 -9.46 -8.35
CA ALA A 69 6.82 -9.99 -9.59
C ALA A 69 7.48 -11.33 -9.99
N LYS A 70 8.80 -11.48 -9.79
CA LYS A 70 9.49 -12.76 -9.97
C LYS A 70 8.98 -13.83 -9.01
N ALA A 71 8.80 -13.50 -7.73
CA ALA A 71 8.25 -14.44 -6.76
C ALA A 71 6.82 -14.89 -7.10
N MET A 72 5.99 -14.01 -7.69
CA MET A 72 4.66 -14.40 -8.21
C MET A 72 4.77 -15.48 -9.28
N LEU A 73 5.71 -15.33 -10.23
CA LEU A 73 5.92 -16.32 -11.29
C LEU A 73 6.50 -17.63 -10.76
N GLU A 74 7.44 -17.54 -9.83
CA GLU A 74 8.12 -18.71 -9.26
C GLU A 74 7.19 -19.55 -8.38
N THR A 75 6.37 -18.91 -7.56
CA THR A 75 5.46 -19.60 -6.63
C THR A 75 4.11 -19.94 -7.26
N GLY A 76 3.72 -19.26 -8.33
CA GLY A 76 2.37 -19.32 -8.90
C GLY A 76 1.28 -18.68 -8.02
N ILE A 77 1.65 -18.09 -6.87
CA ILE A 77 0.73 -17.42 -5.97
C ILE A 77 0.64 -15.95 -6.38
N LEU A 78 -0.59 -15.47 -6.56
CA LEU A 78 -0.87 -14.09 -6.93
C LEU A 78 -1.65 -13.37 -5.82
N PRO A 79 -1.39 -12.08 -5.55
CA PRO A 79 -2.32 -11.24 -4.81
C PRO A 79 -3.59 -11.01 -5.66
N ASP A 80 -4.73 -10.84 -5.00
CA ASP A 80 -5.98 -10.44 -5.68
C ASP A 80 -5.89 -8.98 -6.14
N PHE A 81 -5.14 -8.16 -5.40
CA PHE A 81 -4.91 -6.76 -5.75
C PHE A 81 -3.61 -6.17 -5.21
N ILE A 82 -3.20 -5.06 -5.80
CA ILE A 82 -2.06 -4.25 -5.35
C ILE A 82 -2.51 -2.79 -5.31
N VAL A 83 -2.30 -2.11 -4.18
CA VAL A 83 -2.52 -0.66 -4.07
C VAL A 83 -1.17 0.06 -4.19
N VAL A 84 -1.04 0.87 -5.24
CA VAL A 84 0.13 1.70 -5.51
C VAL A 84 -0.10 3.08 -4.89
N ASP A 85 0.75 3.42 -3.92
CA ASP A 85 0.80 4.74 -3.32
C ASP A 85 1.86 5.61 -3.98
N GLY A 86 1.48 6.83 -4.33
CA GLY A 86 2.43 7.88 -4.67
C GLY A 86 2.99 8.57 -3.43
N LYS A 87 4.16 9.19 -3.59
CA LYS A 87 4.80 10.00 -2.54
C LYS A 87 3.93 11.15 -2.02
N GLU A 88 2.88 11.52 -2.76
CA GLU A 88 1.93 12.57 -2.39
C GLU A 88 0.94 12.17 -1.28
N GLY A 89 1.09 10.96 -0.73
CA GLY A 89 0.31 10.45 0.40
C GLY A 89 0.31 11.37 1.62
N GLY A 90 -0.77 11.33 2.39
CA GLY A 90 -0.83 12.01 3.69
C GLY A 90 -0.33 11.13 4.82
N THR A 91 0.19 11.73 5.88
CA THR A 91 0.52 11.06 7.14
C THR A 91 0.09 11.92 8.31
N GLY A 92 -0.37 11.29 9.39
CA GLY A 92 -0.71 11.98 10.64
C GLY A 92 0.50 12.22 11.55
N ALA A 93 1.62 11.52 11.30
CA ALA A 93 2.89 11.68 12.00
C ALA A 93 4.00 10.94 11.24
N ALA A 94 4.99 11.66 10.71
CA ALA A 94 6.21 11.10 10.14
C ALA A 94 7.37 12.11 10.27
N PRO A 95 8.63 11.66 10.20
CA PRO A 95 9.77 12.55 10.00
C PRO A 95 9.58 13.40 8.73
N VAL A 96 10.03 14.65 8.77
CA VAL A 96 9.89 15.59 7.64
C VAL A 96 10.69 15.09 6.45
N GLU A 97 11.88 14.56 6.70
CA GLU A 97 12.79 14.02 5.69
C GLU A 97 12.13 12.89 4.89
N PHE A 98 11.31 12.05 5.55
CA PHE A 98 10.61 10.96 4.88
C PHE A 98 9.41 11.46 4.09
N THR A 99 8.75 12.50 4.59
CA THR A 99 7.60 13.12 3.91
C THR A 99 8.02 13.82 2.62
N ASP A 100 9.20 14.45 2.61
CA ASP A 100 9.64 15.28 1.50
C ASP A 100 10.46 14.50 0.45
N HIS A 101 11.19 13.45 0.85
CA HIS A 101 12.23 12.85 0.02
C HIS A 101 12.07 11.37 -0.32
N ILE A 102 11.08 10.65 0.24
CA ILE A 102 10.91 9.20 -0.02
C ILE A 102 9.71 8.94 -0.94
N GLY A 103 9.91 8.02 -1.89
CA GLY A 103 8.87 7.49 -2.77
C GLY A 103 8.87 8.07 -4.18
N VAL A 104 8.16 7.39 -5.07
CA VAL A 104 7.98 7.77 -6.48
C VAL A 104 6.64 8.50 -6.67
N PRO A 105 6.53 9.50 -7.56
CA PRO A 105 5.24 10.11 -7.91
C PRO A 105 4.21 9.07 -8.37
N LEU A 106 2.94 9.22 -7.95
CA LEU A 106 1.89 8.21 -8.20
C LEU A 106 1.81 7.77 -9.66
N ARG A 107 1.83 8.72 -10.59
CA ARG A 107 1.64 8.42 -12.03
C ARG A 107 2.75 7.54 -12.58
N GLU A 108 4.00 7.80 -12.18
CA GLU A 108 5.17 7.02 -12.59
C GLU A 108 5.13 5.63 -11.96
N GLY A 109 4.85 5.56 -10.65
CA GLY A 109 4.76 4.30 -9.93
C GLY A 109 3.65 3.39 -10.46
N LEU A 110 2.47 3.95 -10.69
CA LEU A 110 1.33 3.21 -11.23
C LEU A 110 1.61 2.71 -12.66
N LEU A 111 2.14 3.57 -13.53
CA LEU A 111 2.49 3.20 -14.90
C LEU A 111 3.52 2.06 -14.91
N PHE A 112 4.55 2.14 -14.07
CA PHE A 112 5.57 1.12 -13.95
C PHE A 112 5.00 -0.23 -13.50
N VAL A 113 4.19 -0.22 -12.44
CA VAL A 113 3.53 -1.43 -11.91
C VAL A 113 2.58 -2.04 -12.96
N HIS A 114 1.74 -1.21 -13.58
CA HIS A 114 0.81 -1.63 -14.63
C HIS A 114 1.56 -2.32 -15.78
N ASN A 115 2.58 -1.66 -16.35
CA ASN A 115 3.34 -2.19 -17.48
C ASN A 115 4.13 -3.45 -17.12
N THR A 116 4.65 -3.54 -15.90
CA THR A 116 5.32 -4.75 -15.41
C THR A 116 4.35 -5.93 -15.40
N LEU A 117 3.13 -5.75 -14.87
CA LEU A 117 2.12 -6.80 -14.84
C LEU A 117 1.61 -7.17 -16.24
N VAL A 118 1.49 -6.18 -17.14
CA VAL A 118 1.16 -6.43 -18.57
C VAL A 118 2.24 -7.27 -19.23
N GLY A 119 3.52 -6.89 -19.08
CA GLY A 119 4.65 -7.61 -19.66
C GLY A 119 4.81 -9.05 -19.12
N LEU A 120 4.29 -9.33 -17.93
CA LEU A 120 4.28 -10.66 -17.32
C LEU A 120 2.99 -11.46 -17.59
N ASN A 121 2.03 -10.91 -18.33
CA ASN A 121 0.70 -11.51 -18.54
C ASN A 121 -0.03 -11.83 -17.22
N LEU A 122 0.09 -10.93 -16.23
CA LEU A 122 -0.56 -11.03 -14.92
C LEU A 122 -1.62 -9.94 -14.69
N ARG A 123 -1.69 -8.94 -15.58
CA ARG A 123 -2.53 -7.75 -15.36
C ARG A 123 -4.03 -8.06 -15.28
N ASP A 124 -4.51 -9.05 -16.01
CA ASP A 124 -5.90 -9.51 -15.99
C ASP A 124 -6.28 -10.21 -14.68
N LYS A 125 -5.29 -10.77 -13.98
CA LYS A 125 -5.46 -11.53 -12.72
C LYS A 125 -5.35 -10.68 -11.46
N ILE A 126 -4.69 -9.53 -11.54
CA ILE A 126 -4.37 -8.68 -10.38
C ILE A 126 -4.99 -7.31 -10.57
N LYS A 127 -5.83 -6.89 -9.62
CA LYS A 127 -6.44 -5.55 -9.63
C LYS A 127 -5.50 -4.49 -9.07
N LEU A 128 -5.52 -3.28 -9.64
CA LEU A 128 -4.67 -2.18 -9.22
C LEU A 128 -5.50 -1.05 -8.59
N GLY A 129 -5.21 -0.72 -7.33
CA GLY A 129 -5.68 0.50 -6.69
C GLY A 129 -4.63 1.60 -6.77
N ALA A 130 -5.06 2.85 -6.94
CA ALA A 130 -4.17 4.01 -6.88
C ALA A 130 -4.52 4.92 -5.70
N SER A 131 -3.50 5.39 -4.97
CA SER A 131 -3.70 6.42 -3.94
C SER A 131 -2.53 7.40 -3.87
N GLY A 132 -2.81 8.68 -3.63
CA GLY A 132 -1.80 9.73 -3.67
C GLY A 132 -2.42 11.08 -4.03
N LYS A 133 -2.88 11.81 -3.02
CA LYS A 133 -3.54 13.12 -3.14
C LYS A 133 -4.63 13.21 -4.24
N ILE A 134 -5.40 12.13 -4.44
CA ILE A 134 -6.54 12.11 -5.37
C ILE A 134 -7.70 12.87 -4.72
N VAL A 135 -8.01 14.07 -5.23
CA VAL A 135 -9.03 14.95 -4.62
C VAL A 135 -10.04 15.50 -5.63
N SER A 136 -9.78 15.36 -6.92
CA SER A 136 -10.67 15.81 -7.99
C SER A 136 -11.12 14.67 -8.89
N ALA A 137 -12.22 14.90 -9.62
CA ALA A 137 -12.69 13.97 -10.65
C ALA A 137 -11.64 13.75 -11.74
N PHE A 138 -10.84 14.78 -12.06
CA PHE A 138 -9.76 14.66 -13.04
C PHE A 138 -8.62 13.76 -12.55
N ASP A 139 -8.27 13.82 -11.27
CA ASP A 139 -7.27 12.91 -10.68
C ASP A 139 -7.72 11.45 -10.79
N ILE A 140 -8.99 11.18 -10.47
CA ILE A 140 -9.61 9.85 -10.59
C ILE A 140 -9.55 9.39 -12.05
N ALA A 141 -10.04 10.20 -12.99
CA ALA A 141 -10.03 9.86 -14.41
C ALA A 141 -8.60 9.59 -14.92
N SER A 142 -7.62 10.39 -14.47
CA SER A 142 -6.22 10.25 -14.87
C SER A 142 -5.62 8.92 -14.44
N VAL A 143 -5.80 8.52 -13.16
CA VAL A 143 -5.22 7.26 -12.68
C VAL A 143 -5.92 6.03 -13.25
N LEU A 144 -7.22 6.11 -13.50
CA LEU A 144 -7.96 5.05 -14.19
C LEU A 144 -7.47 4.89 -15.63
N ALA A 145 -7.24 6.00 -16.34
CA ALA A 145 -6.70 5.98 -17.70
C ALA A 145 -5.27 5.41 -17.78
N ILE A 146 -4.44 5.61 -16.75
CA ILE A 146 -3.09 5.02 -16.65
C ILE A 146 -3.17 3.50 -16.42
N GLY A 147 -4.25 3.01 -15.79
CA GLY A 147 -4.52 1.59 -15.65
C GLY A 147 -4.77 1.12 -14.22
N ALA A 148 -5.17 2.01 -13.30
CA ALA A 148 -5.80 1.61 -12.05
C ALA A 148 -7.23 1.07 -12.31
N ASP A 149 -7.64 0.06 -11.55
CA ASP A 149 -9.02 -0.43 -11.50
C ASP A 149 -9.88 0.43 -10.55
N TRP A 150 -9.28 1.08 -9.54
CA TRP A 150 -9.97 2.06 -8.70
C TRP A 150 -9.01 3.11 -8.09
N ALA A 151 -9.60 4.17 -7.54
CA ALA A 151 -8.87 5.27 -6.91
C ALA A 151 -9.31 5.43 -5.44
N ASN A 152 -8.34 5.57 -4.54
CA ASN A 152 -8.58 5.85 -3.13
C ASN A 152 -8.42 7.35 -2.86
N SER A 153 -9.47 7.99 -2.33
CA SER A 153 -9.40 9.35 -1.80
C SER A 153 -9.56 9.32 -0.28
N ALA A 154 -8.58 9.85 0.44
CA ALA A 154 -8.67 10.07 1.89
C ALA A 154 -8.64 11.56 2.22
N ARG A 155 -7.62 12.28 1.71
CA ARG A 155 -7.46 13.72 1.96
C ARG A 155 -8.65 14.54 1.49
N GLY A 156 -9.25 14.20 0.34
CA GLY A 156 -10.47 14.85 -0.14
C GLY A 156 -11.62 14.75 0.85
N PHE A 157 -11.83 13.57 1.44
CA PHE A 157 -12.83 13.37 2.48
C PHE A 157 -12.47 14.04 3.81
N MET A 158 -11.19 14.04 4.19
CA MET A 158 -10.74 14.78 5.38
C MET A 158 -11.03 16.28 5.26
N PHE A 159 -10.81 16.88 4.09
CA PHE A 159 -11.20 18.28 3.85
C PHE A 159 -12.72 18.48 3.90
N ALA A 160 -13.50 17.54 3.36
CA ALA A 160 -14.96 17.61 3.41
C ALA A 160 -15.52 17.61 4.84
N ILE A 161 -14.79 17.05 5.81
CA ILE A 161 -15.16 17.05 7.25
C ILE A 161 -14.45 18.14 8.07
N GLY A 162 -13.72 19.07 7.42
CA GLY A 162 -13.17 20.26 8.07
C GLY A 162 -11.71 20.20 8.51
N CYS A 163 -10.90 19.31 7.94
CA CYS A 163 -9.43 19.34 8.09
C CYS A 163 -8.81 20.60 7.50
#